data_AF-A0A2T0T8P9-F1
#
_entry.id   AF-A0A2T0T8P9-F1
#
_cell.length_a   1.000
_cell.length_b   1.000
_cell.length_c   1.000
_cell.angle_alpha   90.00
_cell.angle_beta   90.00
_cell.angle_gamma   90.00
#
_symmetry.space_group_name_H-M   'P 1'
#
loop_
_entity.id
_entity.type
_entity.pdbx_description
1 polymer ?
#
loop_
_entity_poly.entity_id
_entity_poly.type
_entity_poly.pdbx_seq_one_letter_code
_entity_poly.pdbx_strand_id
1 'polypeptide(L)'
;MKLVVVNKLLMNRGWRLITRTSQIQLLTPDDAQSDDRLIVLPAQSPIPLSTGTFDALMRRVNQTQSFPNWRQALSRVQSLELIIEKSADGLWGRVSLDGLFLVVRGTDTTCLTTQVRTILTGLLVDPTSACCGLPETLAFDIRHDMTELWSFLRQLRATHIADLSGIDLTTINRFISGKEFPSPKQTLRLQQSFQELGHQLLRLSG
;
A
#
# COMPACT_ATOMS: atom_id res chain seq x y z
N MET A 1 7.32 -10.37 3.38
CA MET A 1 7.04 -11.17 4.62
C MET A 1 5.82 -12.08 4.42
N LYS A 2 5.85 -13.37 4.83
CA LYS A 2 4.65 -14.25 4.71
C LYS A 2 3.50 -13.76 5.60
N LEU A 3 2.25 -13.75 5.11
CA LEU A 3 1.08 -13.27 5.87
C LEU A 3 0.88 -13.97 7.22
N VAL A 4 1.18 -15.27 7.32
CA VAL A 4 1.11 -16.02 8.59
C VAL A 4 2.04 -15.42 9.66
N VAL A 5 3.22 -14.94 9.25
CA VAL A 5 4.17 -14.29 10.17
C VAL A 5 3.65 -12.90 10.55
N VAL A 6 3.12 -12.15 9.57
CA VAL A 6 2.50 -10.83 9.82
C VAL A 6 1.37 -10.95 10.85
N ASN A 7 0.46 -11.91 10.69
CA ASN A 7 -0.64 -12.14 11.64
C ASN A 7 -0.14 -12.40 13.07
N LYS A 8 0.88 -13.26 13.22
CA LYS A 8 1.49 -13.52 14.54
C LYS A 8 2.09 -12.24 15.14
N LEU A 9 2.76 -11.42 14.32
CA LEU A 9 3.33 -10.15 14.76
C LEU A 9 2.27 -9.13 15.18
N LEU A 10 1.11 -9.11 14.50
CA LEU A 10 -0.02 -8.25 14.87
C LEU A 10 -0.63 -8.70 16.20
N MET A 11 -0.90 -10.01 16.36
CA MET A 11 -1.41 -10.58 17.60
C MET A 11 -0.49 -10.33 18.80
N ASN A 12 0.83 -10.49 18.61
CA ASN A 12 1.81 -10.17 19.65
C ASN A 12 1.87 -8.67 20.02
N ARG A 13 1.28 -7.80 19.19
CA ARG A 13 1.16 -6.35 19.44
C ARG A 13 -0.25 -5.94 19.90
N GLY A 14 -1.05 -6.89 20.39
CA GLY A 14 -2.39 -6.62 20.91
C GLY A 14 -3.41 -6.32 19.82
N TRP A 15 -3.30 -6.94 18.66
CA TRP A 15 -4.35 -6.93 17.63
C TRP A 15 -5.02 -8.30 17.54
N ARG A 16 -6.34 -8.35 17.67
CA ARG A 16 -7.14 -9.56 17.50
C ARG A 16 -7.80 -9.64 16.13
N LEU A 17 -8.00 -10.87 15.68
CA LEU A 17 -8.81 -11.18 14.52
C LEU A 17 -10.29 -11.09 14.89
N ILE A 18 -11.04 -10.21 14.21
CA ILE A 18 -12.50 -10.08 14.36
C ILE A 18 -13.21 -11.14 13.50
N THR A 19 -12.84 -11.18 12.22
CA THR A 19 -13.45 -12.08 11.25
C THR A 19 -12.46 -12.42 10.14
N ARG A 20 -12.68 -13.57 9.53
CA ARG A 20 -11.90 -14.07 8.40
C ARG A 20 -12.84 -14.70 7.39
N THR A 21 -12.85 -14.15 6.19
CA THR A 21 -13.51 -14.74 5.03
C THR A 21 -12.49 -15.50 4.19
N SER A 22 -12.94 -16.07 3.07
CA SER A 22 -12.03 -16.67 2.09
C SER A 22 -11.09 -15.66 1.44
N GLN A 23 -11.47 -14.37 1.41
CA GLN A 23 -10.73 -13.32 0.71
C GLN A 23 -9.95 -12.41 1.65
N ILE A 24 -10.53 -12.03 2.79
CA ILE A 24 -9.96 -11.03 3.70
C ILE A 24 -10.00 -11.48 5.17
N GLN A 25 -9.20 -10.82 5.97
CA GLN A 25 -9.23 -10.90 7.43
C GLN A 25 -9.27 -9.50 8.01
N LEU A 26 -10.08 -9.32 9.03
CA LEU A 26 -10.28 -8.05 9.74
C LEU A 26 -9.65 -8.16 11.11
N LEU A 27 -8.78 -7.21 11.44
CA LEU A 27 -8.14 -7.13 12.75
C LEU A 27 -8.46 -5.79 13.40
N THR A 28 -8.70 -5.82 14.70
CA THR A 28 -8.84 -4.64 15.55
C THR A 28 -7.90 -4.77 16.75
N PRO A 29 -7.46 -3.67 17.35
CA PRO A 29 -6.73 -3.69 18.60
C PRO A 29 -7.57 -4.28 19.76
N ASP A 30 -6.89 -4.85 20.75
CA ASP A 30 -7.51 -5.48 21.93
C ASP A 30 -8.02 -4.48 22.97
N ASP A 31 -7.70 -3.19 22.85
CA ASP A 31 -8.13 -2.17 23.80
C ASP A 31 -9.59 -1.78 23.61
N ALA A 32 -10.33 -1.71 24.73
CA ALA A 32 -11.76 -1.41 24.78
C ALA A 32 -12.16 -0.02 24.26
N GLN A 33 -11.19 0.85 23.92
CA GLN A 33 -11.42 2.18 23.33
C GLN A 33 -11.20 2.22 21.80
N SER A 34 -10.92 1.07 21.16
CA SER A 34 -10.41 1.02 19.79
C SER A 34 -11.37 0.44 18.74
N ASP A 35 -12.68 0.51 18.97
CA ASP A 35 -13.68 0.03 17.99
C ASP A 35 -13.58 0.70 16.60
N ASP A 36 -12.82 1.79 16.51
CA ASP A 36 -12.66 2.59 15.29
C ASP A 36 -11.39 2.30 14.48
N ARG A 37 -10.47 1.44 14.97
CA ARG A 37 -9.27 1.06 14.22
C ARG A 37 -9.43 -0.30 13.56
N LEU A 38 -9.24 -0.35 12.25
CA LEU A 38 -9.42 -1.54 11.44
C LEU A 38 -8.21 -1.78 10.53
N ILE A 39 -7.62 -2.97 10.63
CA ILE A 39 -6.68 -3.48 9.65
C ILE A 39 -7.39 -4.54 8.81
N VAL A 40 -7.35 -4.37 7.50
CA VAL A 40 -7.87 -5.33 6.52
C VAL A 40 -6.71 -5.87 5.72
N LEU A 41 -6.49 -7.18 5.81
CA LEU A 41 -5.46 -7.89 5.03
C LEU A 41 -6.13 -8.99 4.18
N PRO A 42 -5.49 -9.47 3.11
CA PRO A 42 -5.94 -10.68 2.46
C PRO A 42 -5.90 -11.86 3.44
N ALA A 43 -6.88 -12.75 3.35
CA ALA A 43 -6.96 -13.93 4.21
C ALA A 43 -5.81 -14.91 3.94
N GLN A 44 -5.34 -14.96 2.69
CA GLN A 44 -4.24 -15.80 2.22
C GLN A 44 -3.52 -15.10 1.07
N SER A 45 -2.23 -15.37 0.93
CA SER A 45 -1.46 -14.99 -0.25
C SER A 45 -0.29 -15.96 -0.43
N PRO A 46 -0.12 -16.56 -1.62
CA PRO A 46 1.07 -17.35 -1.93
C PRO A 46 2.33 -16.47 -1.99
N ILE A 47 2.17 -15.17 -2.29
CA ILE A 47 3.26 -14.21 -2.35
C ILE A 47 3.43 -13.55 -0.99
N PRO A 48 4.67 -13.38 -0.51
CA PRO A 48 4.95 -12.52 0.64
C PRO A 48 4.42 -11.10 0.44
N LEU A 49 3.97 -10.48 1.53
CA LEU A 49 3.70 -9.05 1.57
C LEU A 49 4.97 -8.29 1.16
N SER A 50 4.82 -7.33 0.25
CA SER A 50 5.91 -6.49 -0.20
C SER A 50 6.47 -5.62 0.92
N THR A 51 7.73 -5.21 0.80
CA THR A 51 8.47 -4.56 1.88
C THR A 51 7.86 -3.22 2.26
N GLY A 52 7.53 -2.38 1.28
CA GLY A 52 6.92 -1.07 1.54
C GLY A 52 5.58 -1.20 2.25
N THR A 53 4.77 -2.18 1.84
CA THR A 53 3.46 -2.46 2.45
C THR A 53 3.58 -3.01 3.86
N PHE A 54 4.56 -3.88 4.12
CA PHE A 54 4.86 -4.35 5.47
C PHE A 54 5.31 -3.20 6.37
N ASP A 55 6.22 -2.34 5.91
CA ASP A 55 6.71 -1.21 6.69
C ASP A 55 5.60 -0.19 6.99
N ALA A 56 4.73 0.09 6.01
CA ALA A 56 3.57 0.95 6.19
C ALA A 56 2.60 0.37 7.23
N LEU A 57 2.32 -0.92 7.16
CA LEU A 57 1.51 -1.65 8.15
C LEU A 57 2.13 -1.53 9.54
N MET A 58 3.44 -1.75 9.66
CA MET A 58 4.10 -1.72 10.96
C MET A 58 4.14 -0.33 11.57
N ARG A 59 4.33 0.71 10.76
CA ARG A 59 4.18 2.11 11.22
C ARG A 59 2.78 2.35 11.76
N ARG A 60 1.75 1.87 11.06
CA ARG A 60 0.35 2.02 11.49
C ARG A 60 0.07 1.31 12.81
N VAL A 61 0.52 0.08 12.96
CA VAL A 61 0.34 -0.74 14.16
C VAL A 61 0.96 -0.10 15.40
N ASN A 62 2.09 0.60 15.24
CA ASN A 62 2.79 1.25 16.33
C ASN A 62 2.28 2.69 16.62
N GLN A 63 1.28 3.20 15.89
CA GLN A 63 0.69 4.51 16.16
C GLN A 63 -0.19 4.45 17.41
N THR A 64 0.14 5.27 18.41
CA THR A 64 -0.61 5.41 19.67
C THR A 64 -1.65 6.52 19.62
N GLN A 65 -1.71 7.28 18.53
CA GLN A 65 -2.66 8.37 18.37
C GLN A 65 -4.09 7.83 18.25
N SER A 66 -5.04 8.52 18.90
CA SER A 66 -6.47 8.29 18.67
C SER A 66 -6.82 8.76 17.25
N PHE A 67 -7.45 7.88 16.47
CA PHE A 67 -7.95 8.22 15.15
C PHE A 67 -9.44 8.53 15.23
N PRO A 68 -9.93 9.49 14.42
CA PRO A 68 -11.37 9.57 14.17
C PRO A 68 -11.87 8.25 13.57
N ASN A 69 -13.16 7.98 13.76
CA ASN A 69 -13.83 6.83 13.16
C ASN A 69 -13.56 6.77 11.65
N TRP A 70 -13.06 5.64 11.16
CA TRP A 70 -12.66 5.51 9.76
C TRP A 70 -13.80 5.74 8.77
N ARG A 71 -15.05 5.49 9.16
CA ARG A 71 -16.24 5.77 8.33
C ARG A 71 -16.42 7.28 8.16
N GLN A 72 -16.16 8.05 9.21
CA GLN A 72 -16.18 9.51 9.15
C GLN A 72 -14.99 10.06 8.35
N ALA A 73 -13.82 9.44 8.44
CA ALA A 73 -12.68 9.80 7.60
C ALA A 73 -13.00 9.55 6.12
N LEU A 74 -13.59 8.39 5.82
CA LEU A 74 -14.00 8.01 4.47
C LEU A 74 -15.06 8.95 3.88
N SER A 75 -16.00 9.46 4.68
CA SER A 75 -17.04 10.37 4.18
C SER A 75 -16.54 11.79 3.84
N ARG A 76 -15.34 12.15 4.31
CA ARG A 76 -14.73 13.47 4.08
C ARG A 76 -13.81 13.50 2.86
N VAL A 77 -13.39 12.36 2.35
CA VAL A 77 -12.46 12.29 1.21
C VAL A 77 -13.21 12.26 -0.12
N GLN A 78 -12.74 13.06 -1.08
CA GLN A 78 -13.25 13.04 -2.45
C GLN A 78 -12.56 11.97 -3.31
N SER A 79 -11.32 11.61 -2.95
CA SER A 79 -10.55 10.55 -3.59
C SER A 79 -9.76 9.75 -2.55
N LEU A 80 -9.58 8.45 -2.80
CA LEU A 80 -8.70 7.59 -2.03
C LEU A 80 -7.34 7.48 -2.67
N GLU A 81 -6.30 7.73 -1.89
CA GLU A 81 -4.95 7.36 -2.28
C GLU A 81 -4.81 5.83 -2.26
N LEU A 82 -4.61 5.24 -3.44
CA LEU A 82 -4.28 3.82 -3.59
C LEU A 82 -2.80 3.71 -3.95
N ILE A 83 -2.00 3.30 -2.97
CA ILE A 83 -0.58 3.07 -3.18
C ILE A 83 -0.38 1.64 -3.69
N ILE A 84 0.30 1.52 -4.82
CA ILE A 84 0.54 0.26 -5.52
C ILE A 84 2.01 -0.10 -5.46
N GLU A 85 2.29 -1.32 -5.06
CA GLU A 85 3.64 -1.89 -5.03
C GLU A 85 3.70 -3.12 -5.94
N LYS A 86 4.65 -3.12 -6.88
CA LYS A 86 4.82 -4.23 -7.81
C LYS A 86 5.53 -5.39 -7.11
N SER A 87 5.03 -6.60 -7.34
CA SER A 87 5.67 -7.86 -6.92
C SER A 87 5.91 -8.76 -8.14
N ALA A 88 6.59 -9.89 -7.94
CA ALA A 88 6.90 -10.83 -9.02
C ALA A 88 5.64 -11.29 -9.79
N ASP A 89 4.57 -11.69 -9.08
CA ASP A 89 3.34 -12.22 -9.70
C ASP A 89 2.10 -11.39 -9.35
N GLY A 90 2.21 -10.07 -9.53
CA GLY A 90 1.08 -9.14 -9.46
C GLY A 90 1.38 -7.87 -8.67
N LEU A 91 0.32 -7.20 -8.24
CA LEU A 91 0.36 -5.93 -7.55
C LEU A 91 -0.21 -6.05 -6.14
N TRP A 92 0.48 -5.43 -5.20
CA TRP A 92 -0.07 -5.09 -3.89
C TRP A 92 -0.68 -3.70 -3.97
N GLY A 93 -1.89 -3.54 -3.44
CA GLY A 93 -2.52 -2.24 -3.27
C GLY A 93 -2.76 -1.98 -1.79
N ARG A 94 -2.49 -0.77 -1.33
CA ARG A 94 -2.83 -0.35 0.03
C ARG A 94 -3.53 1.00 0.04
N VAL A 95 -4.50 1.12 0.93
CA VAL A 95 -5.19 2.36 1.26
C VAL A 95 -4.99 2.62 2.74
N SER A 96 -4.57 3.82 3.08
CA SER A 96 -4.41 4.27 4.46
C SER A 96 -5.32 5.48 4.68
N LEU A 97 -6.26 5.34 5.61
CA LEU A 97 -7.11 6.42 6.12
C LEU A 97 -6.95 6.49 7.64
N ASP A 98 -7.45 7.55 8.25
CA ASP A 98 -7.61 7.56 9.69
C ASP A 98 -8.55 6.43 10.13
N GLY A 99 -8.16 5.70 11.16
CA GLY A 99 -8.80 4.46 11.61
C GLY A 99 -8.64 3.24 10.69
N LEU A 100 -8.48 3.36 9.37
CA LEU A 100 -8.46 2.21 8.43
C LEU A 100 -7.11 2.00 7.73
N PHE A 101 -6.62 0.77 7.74
CA PHE A 101 -5.52 0.32 6.88
C PHE A 101 -5.94 -0.91 6.09
N LEU A 102 -6.06 -0.77 4.78
CA LEU A 102 -6.56 -1.81 3.89
C LEU A 102 -5.48 -2.23 2.92
N VAL A 103 -5.27 -3.55 2.81
CA VAL A 103 -4.36 -4.16 1.84
C VAL A 103 -5.11 -5.14 0.96
N VAL A 104 -4.91 -5.02 -0.35
CA VAL A 104 -5.46 -5.86 -1.41
C VAL A 104 -4.36 -6.35 -2.33
N ARG A 105 -4.67 -7.39 -3.12
CA ARG A 105 -3.77 -7.92 -4.15
C ARG A 105 -4.52 -8.10 -5.45
N GLY A 106 -3.92 -7.70 -6.57
CA GLY A 106 -4.56 -7.79 -7.88
C GLY A 106 -3.54 -7.98 -8.99
N THR A 107 -4.03 -8.21 -10.21
CA THR A 107 -3.20 -8.31 -11.42
C THR A 107 -2.86 -6.95 -12.02
N ASP A 108 -3.77 -5.99 -11.84
CA ASP A 108 -3.74 -4.66 -12.43
C ASP A 108 -4.47 -3.64 -11.53
N THR A 109 -4.42 -2.37 -11.91
CA THR A 109 -5.03 -1.25 -11.17
C THR A 109 -6.55 -1.36 -11.08
N THR A 110 -7.22 -1.84 -12.13
CA THR A 110 -8.67 -2.04 -12.15
C THR A 110 -9.10 -3.13 -11.17
N CYS A 111 -8.34 -4.23 -11.11
CA CYS A 111 -8.54 -5.31 -10.16
C CYS A 111 -8.40 -4.83 -8.72
N LEU A 112 -7.37 -4.02 -8.43
CA LEU A 112 -7.14 -3.46 -7.10
C LEU A 112 -8.27 -2.51 -6.67
N THR A 113 -8.61 -1.53 -7.51
CA THR A 113 -9.67 -0.56 -7.21
C THR A 113 -11.03 -1.23 -7.01
N THR A 114 -11.36 -2.22 -7.85
CA THR A 114 -12.58 -3.03 -7.68
C THR A 114 -12.60 -3.76 -6.35
N GLN A 115 -11.48 -4.40 -5.95
CA GLN A 115 -11.41 -5.08 -4.65
C GLN A 115 -11.55 -4.11 -3.48
N VAL A 116 -10.89 -2.96 -3.53
CA VAL A 116 -11.04 -1.94 -2.48
C VAL A 116 -12.50 -1.52 -2.35
N ARG A 117 -13.19 -1.25 -3.47
CA ARG A 117 -14.63 -0.91 -3.45
C ARG A 117 -15.46 -2.01 -2.84
N THR A 118 -15.30 -3.26 -3.30
CA THR A 118 -16.05 -4.41 -2.78
C THR A 118 -15.87 -4.57 -1.27
N ILE A 119 -14.64 -4.45 -0.78
CA ILE A 119 -14.34 -4.55 0.65
C ILE A 119 -15.00 -3.40 1.42
N LEU A 120 -14.83 -2.15 0.97
CA LEU A 120 -15.42 -0.98 1.62
C LEU A 120 -16.95 -1.06 1.66
N THR A 121 -17.59 -1.45 0.56
CA THR A 121 -19.04 -1.69 0.51
C THR A 121 -19.45 -2.76 1.52
N GLY A 122 -18.71 -3.87 1.60
CA GLY A 122 -18.96 -4.94 2.57
C GLY A 122 -18.79 -4.52 4.04
N LEU A 123 -17.92 -3.56 4.33
CA LEU A 123 -17.71 -3.00 5.68
C LEU A 123 -18.76 -1.94 6.08
N LEU A 124 -19.47 -1.39 5.10
CA LEU A 124 -20.48 -0.35 5.26
C LEU A 124 -21.93 -0.87 5.17
N VAL A 125 -22.16 -2.19 5.22
CA VAL A 125 -23.47 -2.86 5.05
C VAL A 125 -24.54 -2.46 6.09
N ASP A 126 -24.30 -1.45 6.93
CA ASP A 126 -25.36 -0.86 7.74
C ASP A 126 -26.27 0.04 6.86
N PRO A 127 -27.52 -0.38 6.57
CA PRO A 127 -28.45 0.36 5.72
C PRO A 127 -28.92 1.68 6.33
N THR A 128 -28.61 1.94 7.60
CA THR A 128 -28.92 3.20 8.29
C THR A 128 -27.78 4.22 8.24
N SER A 129 -26.60 3.82 7.74
CA SER A 129 -25.44 4.70 7.70
C SER A 129 -25.52 5.68 6.52
N ALA A 130 -25.19 6.96 6.78
CA ALA A 130 -25.11 8.02 5.76
C ALA A 130 -24.04 7.77 4.66
N CYS A 131 -23.41 6.59 4.65
CA CYS A 131 -22.33 6.20 3.75
C CYS A 131 -22.78 5.22 2.64
N CYS A 132 -24.08 4.87 2.56
CA CYS A 132 -24.60 4.02 1.48
C CYS A 132 -24.29 4.62 0.10
N GLY A 133 -23.61 3.85 -0.77
CA GLY A 133 -23.25 4.25 -2.13
C GLY A 133 -21.94 5.03 -2.29
N LEU A 134 -21.32 5.49 -1.19
CA LEU A 134 -20.06 6.26 -1.25
C LEU A 134 -18.88 5.49 -1.86
N PRO A 135 -18.68 4.18 -1.62
CA PRO A 135 -17.57 3.45 -2.24
C PRO A 135 -17.65 3.35 -3.76
N GLU A 136 -18.85 3.36 -4.35
CA GLU A 136 -19.03 3.17 -5.79
C GLU A 136 -18.60 4.40 -6.59
N THR A 137 -18.84 5.60 -6.04
CA THR A 137 -18.52 6.88 -6.67
C THR A 137 -17.10 7.37 -6.34
N LEU A 138 -16.39 6.67 -5.46
CA LEU A 138 -15.08 7.07 -4.97
C LEU A 138 -14.02 7.02 -6.07
N ALA A 139 -13.37 8.17 -6.30
CA ALA A 139 -12.22 8.26 -7.17
C ALA A 139 -10.97 7.71 -6.48
N PHE A 140 -10.01 7.21 -7.26
CA PHE A 140 -8.72 6.73 -6.75
C PHE A 140 -7.58 7.58 -7.29
N ASP A 141 -6.79 8.17 -6.38
CA ASP A 141 -5.48 8.75 -6.70
C ASP A 141 -4.43 7.62 -6.63
N ILE A 142 -4.05 7.09 -7.79
CA ILE A 142 -3.13 5.95 -7.87
C ILE A 142 -1.69 6.43 -7.74
N ARG A 143 -0.98 5.91 -6.74
CA ARG A 143 0.45 6.19 -6.50
C ARG A 143 1.25 4.90 -6.52
N HIS A 144 2.53 4.99 -6.86
CA HIS A 144 3.42 3.83 -6.89
C HIS A 144 4.43 3.89 -5.75
N ASP A 145 4.45 2.84 -4.93
CA ASP A 145 5.52 2.64 -3.96
C ASP A 145 6.74 2.05 -4.68
N MET A 146 7.84 2.79 -4.62
CA MET A 146 9.12 2.44 -5.23
C MET A 146 10.15 2.04 -4.17
N THR A 147 9.74 1.79 -2.92
CA THR A 147 10.65 1.50 -1.80
C THR A 147 11.61 0.35 -2.09
N GLU A 148 11.12 -0.78 -2.61
CA GLU A 148 11.97 -1.93 -2.95
C GLU A 148 12.99 -1.58 -4.03
N LEU A 149 12.53 -0.86 -5.06
CA LEU A 149 13.39 -0.35 -6.12
C LEU A 149 14.45 0.58 -5.54
N TRP A 150 14.08 1.54 -4.69
CA TRP A 150 15.05 2.42 -4.04
C TRP A 150 16.02 1.68 -3.13
N SER A 151 15.60 0.61 -2.46
CA SER A 151 16.51 -0.22 -1.65
C SER A 151 17.60 -0.87 -2.51
N PHE A 152 17.23 -1.36 -3.70
CA PHE A 152 18.16 -1.88 -4.69
C PHE A 152 19.05 -0.76 -5.23
N LEU A 153 18.46 0.39 -5.55
CA LEU A 153 19.16 1.53 -6.12
C LEU A 153 20.05 2.27 -5.14
N ARG A 154 19.90 2.14 -3.82
CA ARG A 154 20.88 2.66 -2.85
C ARG A 154 22.27 2.07 -3.07
N GLN A 155 22.35 0.90 -3.72
CA GLN A 155 23.62 0.29 -4.13
C GLN A 155 24.21 0.96 -5.39
N LEU A 156 23.37 1.65 -6.18
CA LEU A 156 23.75 2.45 -7.34
C LEU A 156 23.88 3.93 -6.92
N ARG A 157 24.79 4.67 -7.55
CA ARG A 157 24.96 6.09 -7.22
C ARG A 157 23.72 6.86 -7.71
N ALA A 158 23.01 7.54 -6.80
CA ALA A 158 21.80 8.33 -7.11
C ALA A 158 22.02 9.37 -8.23
N THR A 159 23.24 9.88 -8.36
CA THR A 159 23.68 10.76 -9.45
C THR A 159 23.50 10.10 -10.82
N HIS A 160 23.87 8.83 -10.96
CA HIS A 160 23.80 8.12 -12.23
C HIS A 160 22.35 7.88 -12.67
N ILE A 161 21.45 7.67 -11.72
CA ILE A 161 20.02 7.50 -11.98
C ILE A 161 19.39 8.84 -12.39
N ALA A 162 19.80 9.94 -11.76
CA ALA A 162 19.37 11.28 -12.14
C ALA A 162 19.74 11.58 -13.60
N ASP A 163 20.99 11.30 -13.98
CA ASP A 163 21.50 11.48 -15.33
C ASP A 163 20.73 10.65 -16.37
N LEU A 164 20.49 9.36 -16.07
CA LEU A 164 19.79 8.45 -17.00
C LEU A 164 18.28 8.72 -17.12
N SER A 165 17.63 9.25 -16.07
CA SER A 165 16.17 9.47 -16.05
C SER A 165 15.77 10.90 -16.43
N GLY A 166 16.73 11.82 -16.46
CA GLY A 166 16.46 13.25 -16.63
C GLY A 166 15.62 13.83 -15.50
N ILE A 167 15.66 13.22 -14.31
CA ILE A 167 15.01 13.71 -13.08
C ILE A 167 16.10 14.30 -12.21
N ASP A 168 15.84 15.47 -11.64
CA ASP A 168 16.83 16.13 -10.79
C ASP A 168 17.15 15.27 -9.54
N LEU A 169 18.41 15.33 -9.12
CA LEU A 169 18.92 14.55 -8.00
C LEU A 169 18.16 14.82 -6.69
N THR A 170 17.68 16.05 -6.48
CA THR A 170 16.96 16.40 -5.24
C THR A 170 15.60 15.71 -5.17
N THR A 171 14.90 15.62 -6.29
CA THR A 171 13.65 14.87 -6.44
C THR A 171 13.86 13.37 -6.30
N ILE A 172 14.92 12.82 -6.90
CA ILE A 172 15.30 11.42 -6.66
C ILE A 172 15.56 11.15 -5.18
N ASN A 173 16.30 12.02 -4.49
CA ASN A 173 16.55 11.86 -3.06
C ASN A 173 15.26 11.92 -2.23
N ARG A 174 14.29 12.77 -2.61
CA ARG A 174 12.96 12.79 -1.98
C ARG A 174 12.21 11.47 -2.19
N PHE A 175 12.26 10.90 -3.40
CA PHE A 175 11.69 9.58 -3.68
C PHE A 175 12.35 8.47 -2.86
N ILE A 176 13.69 8.42 -2.81
CA ILE A 176 14.47 7.44 -2.03
C ILE A 176 14.12 7.51 -0.53
N SER A 177 13.86 8.71 -0.03
CA SER A 177 13.47 8.94 1.36
C SER A 177 12.00 8.63 1.65
N GLY A 178 11.18 8.34 0.63
CA GLY A 178 9.74 8.12 0.77
C GLY A 178 8.96 9.38 1.15
N LYS A 179 9.56 10.57 1.04
CA LYS A 179 8.89 11.86 1.28
C LYS A 179 7.95 12.26 0.16
N GLU A 180 8.19 11.73 -1.04
CA GLU A 180 7.43 12.03 -2.25
C GLU A 180 7.36 10.78 -3.12
N PHE A 181 6.30 10.67 -3.92
CA PHE A 181 6.10 9.56 -4.85
C PHE A 181 6.14 10.07 -6.29
N PRO A 182 6.77 9.33 -7.22
CA PRO A 182 6.83 9.74 -8.61
C PRO A 182 5.44 9.69 -9.27
N SER A 183 5.17 10.67 -10.13
CA SER A 183 4.01 10.64 -11.04
C SER A 183 4.10 9.47 -12.03
N PRO A 184 2.99 9.05 -12.69
CA PRO A 184 3.02 7.96 -13.67
C PRO A 184 4.07 8.16 -14.78
N LYS A 185 4.24 9.40 -15.25
CA LYS A 185 5.25 9.75 -16.26
C LYS A 185 6.67 9.62 -15.72
N GLN A 186 6.93 10.03 -14.48
CA GLN A 186 8.23 9.87 -13.84
C GLN A 186 8.54 8.39 -13.55
N THR A 187 7.53 7.62 -13.11
CA THR A 187 7.64 6.18 -12.91
C THR A 187 8.05 5.46 -14.19
N LEU A 188 7.43 5.82 -15.33
CA LEU A 188 7.79 5.25 -16.63
C LEU A 188 9.24 5.57 -17.02
N ARG A 189 9.66 6.83 -16.86
CA ARG A 189 11.05 7.24 -17.15
C ARG A 189 12.06 6.48 -16.29
N LEU A 190 11.82 6.44 -14.98
CA LEU A 190 12.65 5.68 -14.05
C LEU A 190 12.73 4.22 -14.47
N GLN A 191 11.61 3.58 -14.78
CA GLN A 191 11.57 2.19 -15.24
C GLN A 191 12.40 1.96 -16.51
N GLN A 192 12.31 2.86 -17.50
CA GLN A 192 13.10 2.78 -18.72
C GLN A 192 14.60 2.92 -18.44
N SER A 193 15.00 3.89 -17.61
CA SER A 193 16.40 4.06 -17.21
C SER A 193 16.96 2.83 -16.50
N PHE A 194 16.15 2.14 -15.70
CA PHE A 194 16.58 0.89 -15.04
C PHE A 194 16.66 -0.28 -15.99
N GLN A 195 15.75 -0.40 -16.96
CA GLN A 195 15.84 -1.42 -18.00
C GLN A 195 17.12 -1.24 -18.81
N GLU A 196 17.44 0.00 -19.20
CA GLU A 196 18.67 0.31 -19.91
C GLU A 196 19.92 -0.02 -19.07
N LEU A 197 19.96 0.38 -17.79
CA LEU A 197 21.06 0.05 -16.89
C LEU A 197 21.21 -1.47 -16.70
N GLY A 198 20.10 -2.20 -16.59
CA GLY A 198 20.09 -3.65 -16.55
C GLY A 198 20.68 -4.28 -17.82
N HIS A 199 20.33 -3.76 -19.00
CA HIS A 199 20.90 -4.20 -20.26
C HIS A 199 22.41 -3.92 -20.35
N GLN A 200 22.87 -2.77 -19.85
CA GLN A 200 24.29 -2.43 -19.80
C GLN A 200 25.08 -3.38 -18.89
N LEU A 201 24.56 -3.70 -17.71
CA LEU A 201 25.19 -4.65 -16.78
C LEU A 201 25.31 -6.05 -17.40
N LEU A 202 24.26 -6.52 -18.08
CA LEU A 202 24.28 -7.83 -18.75
C LEU A 202 25.35 -7.91 -19.84
N ARG A 203 25.57 -6.81 -20.59
CA ARG A 203 26.62 -6.72 -21.61
C ARG A 203 28.04 -6.76 -21.05
N LEU A 204 28.23 -6.29 -19.81
CA LEU A 204 29.53 -6.28 -19.13
C LEU A 204 29.84 -7.60 -18.42
N SER A 205 28.83 -8.42 -18.14
CA SER A 205 28.96 -9.71 -17.45
C SER A 205 29.21 -10.91 -18.37
N GLY A 206 29.18 -10.70 -19.69
CA GLY A 206 29.49 -11.72 -20.71
C GLY A 206 30.83 -11.44 -21.38
#